data_AF-A0A0S8H962-F1
#
_entry.id   AF-A0A0S8H962-F1
#
_cell.length_a   1.000
_cell.length_b   1.000
_cell.length_c   1.000
_cell.angle_alpha   90.00
_cell.angle_beta   90.00
_cell.angle_gamma   90.00
#
_symmetry.space_group_name_H-M   'P 1'
#
loop_
_entity.id
_entity.type
_entity.pdbx_description
1 polymer ?
#
loop_
_entity_poly.entity_id
_entity_poly.type
_entity_poly.pdbx_seq_one_letter_code
_entity_poly.pdbx_strand_id
1 'polypeptide(L)'
;MASALLAASILACVGSESERGSAGAAARREGEAVQQRQPTSTLEWDTVPALEYELFQASIDSEVPRKATYRFLLLQSGTATALSKTMREVLDSLGRADTALVAARAVLYEYRPTGPRGGKVLPRAWGEWVPPEGWDGASADSRRRFHRSYIYHFDPGWSRSSHGASEAAQGR
;
A
#
# COMPACT_ATOMS: atom_id res chain seq x y z
N MET A 1 -4.97 42.33 5.14
CA MET A 1 -4.05 42.85 6.17
C MET A 1 -4.12 41.95 7.38
N ALA A 2 -2.95 41.47 7.80
CA ALA A 2 -2.55 40.90 9.09
C ALA A 2 -3.57 40.06 9.91
N SER A 3 -3.24 38.78 10.11
CA SER A 3 -2.90 38.29 11.44
C SER A 3 -2.09 37.00 11.34
N ALA A 4 -0.95 37.02 12.00
CA ALA A 4 0.10 36.02 11.97
C ALA A 4 0.19 35.31 13.33
N LEU A 5 0.73 34.08 13.27
CA LEU A 5 1.60 33.43 14.27
C LEU A 5 1.04 33.18 15.69
N LEU A 6 1.11 31.91 16.12
CA LEU A 6 2.05 31.53 17.19
C LEU A 6 2.20 30.00 17.30
N ALA A 7 3.44 29.54 17.18
CA ALA A 7 3.92 28.24 17.59
C ALA A 7 4.42 28.32 19.03
N ALA A 8 4.26 27.25 19.81
CA ALA A 8 4.95 27.08 21.09
C ALA A 8 5.29 25.61 21.32
N SER A 9 6.58 25.29 21.20
CA SER A 9 7.21 24.08 21.70
C SER A 9 7.52 24.26 23.18
N ILE A 10 7.27 23.25 24.02
CA ILE A 10 7.78 23.19 25.39
C ILE A 10 8.66 21.95 25.53
N LEU A 11 9.95 22.23 25.68
CA LEU A 11 11.01 21.35 26.16
C LEU A 11 10.92 21.33 27.70
N ALA A 12 10.99 20.16 28.33
CA ALA A 12 11.20 20.06 29.78
C ALA A 12 12.34 19.07 30.06
N CYS A 13 13.48 19.63 30.49
CA CYS A 13 14.59 18.95 31.13
C CYS A 13 14.53 19.26 32.63
N VAL A 14 14.51 18.23 33.48
CA VAL A 14 14.81 18.22 34.94
C VAL A 14 15.18 16.76 35.23
N GLY A 15 16.21 16.31 35.94
CA GLY A 15 17.27 16.81 36.83
C GLY A 15 17.69 15.56 37.65
N SER A 16 18.95 15.08 37.60
CA SER A 16 19.98 15.14 38.68
C SER A 16 19.42 14.84 40.09
N GLU A 17 19.99 14.05 41.00
CA GLU A 17 21.21 13.23 41.20
C GLU A 17 20.93 12.49 42.53
N SER A 18 21.46 11.29 42.74
CA SER A 18 21.63 10.79 44.12
C SER A 18 22.80 9.80 44.19
N GLU A 19 23.76 10.14 45.05
CA GLU A 19 25.05 9.49 45.23
C GLU A 19 25.03 8.22 46.12
N ARG A 20 26.12 7.45 45.96
CA ARG A 20 26.95 6.71 46.95
C ARG A 20 26.66 5.24 47.33
N GLY A 21 27.72 4.44 47.17
CA GLY A 21 27.97 3.15 47.84
C GLY A 21 28.71 2.14 46.95
N SER A 22 30.00 2.33 46.65
CA SER A 22 31.18 1.71 47.30
C SER A 22 31.43 0.21 47.03
N ALA A 23 32.55 -0.03 46.34
CA ALA A 23 33.51 -1.14 46.42
C ALA A 23 33.09 -2.58 46.04
N GLY A 24 33.74 -3.12 44.99
CA GLY A 24 33.74 -4.56 44.68
C GLY A 24 34.57 -4.91 43.45
N ALA A 25 35.81 -5.34 43.72
CA ALA A 25 36.81 -5.95 42.86
C ALA A 25 36.43 -6.57 41.49
N ALA A 26 37.32 -6.30 40.53
CA ALA A 26 37.88 -7.24 39.56
C ALA A 26 36.91 -8.05 38.66
N ALA A 27 36.71 -7.56 37.44
CA ALA A 27 36.77 -8.41 36.25
C ALA A 27 37.07 -7.56 35.01
N ARG A 28 38.31 -7.64 34.53
CA ARG A 28 38.64 -7.39 33.12
C ARG A 28 37.72 -8.28 32.28
N ARG A 29 36.75 -7.68 31.59
CA ARG A 29 36.17 -8.25 30.38
C ARG A 29 36.44 -7.26 29.27
N GLU A 30 37.30 -7.68 28.36
CA GLU A 30 37.51 -7.06 27.07
C GLU A 30 36.13 -6.89 26.43
N GLY A 31 35.68 -5.64 26.36
CA GLY A 31 34.53 -5.25 25.56
C GLY A 31 34.92 -5.36 24.11
N GLU A 32 34.89 -6.59 23.58
CA GLU A 32 34.84 -6.82 22.16
C GLU A 32 33.50 -6.23 21.71
N ALA A 33 33.56 -4.99 21.21
CA ALA A 33 32.44 -4.34 20.56
C ALA A 33 32.09 -5.21 19.35
N VAL A 34 31.17 -6.16 19.56
CA VAL A 34 30.41 -6.78 18.50
C VAL A 34 29.59 -5.65 17.90
N GLN A 35 30.21 -4.93 16.98
CA GLN A 35 29.57 -4.02 16.08
C GLN A 35 28.65 -4.89 15.25
N GLN A 36 27.43 -5.09 15.77
CA GLN A 36 26.34 -5.69 15.04
C GLN A 36 26.22 -4.87 13.77
N ARG A 37 26.79 -5.40 12.69
CA ARG A 37 26.50 -4.93 11.34
C ARG A 37 25.00 -5.08 11.23
N GLN A 38 24.27 -3.98 11.37
CA GLN A 38 22.87 -3.94 10.95
C GLN A 38 22.88 -4.54 9.54
N PRO A 39 22.11 -5.60 9.28
CA PRO A 39 21.96 -6.07 7.93
C PRO A 39 21.26 -4.93 7.17
N THR A 40 22.04 -4.14 6.43
CA THR A 40 21.56 -3.31 5.32
C THR A 40 21.14 -4.25 4.18
N SER A 41 20.21 -5.15 4.48
CA SER A 41 19.41 -5.82 3.49
C SER A 41 18.39 -4.79 3.03
N THR A 42 18.82 -3.86 2.18
CA THR A 42 17.87 -3.16 1.32
C THR A 42 17.23 -4.26 0.49
N LEU A 43 16.00 -4.66 0.86
CA LEU A 43 15.29 -5.67 0.07
C LEU A 43 15.26 -5.16 -1.36
N GLU A 44 15.60 -6.01 -2.32
CA GLU A 44 15.63 -5.73 -3.77
C GLU A 44 14.35 -5.06 -4.30
N TRP A 45 13.28 -5.11 -3.52
CA TRP A 45 11.96 -4.58 -3.78
C TRP A 45 11.87 -3.06 -3.53
N ASP A 46 12.80 -2.51 -2.73
CA ASP A 46 12.88 -1.08 -2.44
C ASP A 46 13.64 -0.28 -3.50
N THR A 47 14.36 -0.96 -4.39
CA THR A 47 15.10 -0.30 -5.49
C THR A 47 14.26 -0.14 -6.75
N VAL A 48 13.13 -0.85 -6.86
CA VAL A 48 12.21 -0.72 -8.01
C VAL A 48 11.31 0.49 -7.79
N PRO A 49 11.30 1.48 -8.69
CA PRO A 49 10.41 2.63 -8.58
C PRO A 49 8.95 2.22 -8.80
N ALA A 50 8.03 2.90 -8.11
CA ALA A 50 6.62 2.81 -8.41
C ALA A 50 6.32 3.39 -9.80
N LEU A 51 5.27 2.87 -10.44
CA LEU A 51 4.80 3.34 -11.73
C LEU A 51 4.00 4.62 -11.56
N GLU A 52 4.05 5.50 -12.55
CA GLU A 52 3.16 6.66 -12.61
C GLU A 52 1.72 6.23 -12.93
N TYR A 53 0.76 6.86 -12.26
CA TYR A 53 -0.66 6.57 -12.40
C TYR A 53 -1.52 7.80 -12.18
N GLU A 54 -2.74 7.76 -12.73
CA GLU A 54 -3.77 8.78 -12.54
C GLU A 54 -5.06 8.13 -12.02
N LEU A 55 -5.68 8.73 -11.01
CA LEU A 55 -7.01 8.33 -10.54
C LEU A 55 -8.06 8.82 -11.54
N PHE A 56 -8.77 7.89 -12.20
CA PHE A 56 -9.83 8.27 -13.14
C PHE A 56 -11.24 7.95 -12.62
N GLN A 57 -11.38 7.10 -11.60
CA GLN A 57 -12.67 6.83 -10.98
C GLN A 57 -12.54 6.45 -9.51
N ALA A 58 -13.35 7.08 -8.67
CA ALA A 58 -13.59 6.67 -7.29
C ALA A 58 -15.09 6.40 -7.11
N SER A 59 -15.42 5.29 -6.45
CA SER A 59 -16.79 4.92 -6.11
C SER A 59 -16.86 4.53 -4.64
N ILE A 60 -17.64 5.28 -3.87
CA ILE A 60 -17.93 4.97 -2.47
C ILE A 60 -19.10 3.99 -2.43
N ASP A 61 -18.96 2.95 -1.61
CA ASP A 61 -20.02 1.98 -1.37
C ASP A 61 -21.16 2.66 -0.58
N SER A 62 -22.38 2.55 -1.10
CA SER A 62 -23.57 3.16 -0.50
C SER A 62 -24.13 2.35 0.65
N GLU A 63 -23.89 1.03 0.71
CA GLU A 63 -24.45 0.15 1.73
C GLU A 63 -23.67 0.20 3.03
N VAL A 64 -22.34 0.35 2.93
CA VAL A 64 -21.49 0.60 4.08
C VAL A 64 -20.69 1.88 3.80
N PRO A 65 -21.10 3.00 4.43
CA PRO A 65 -20.39 4.25 4.30
C PRO A 65 -18.90 4.05 4.56
N ARG A 66 -18.05 4.64 3.71
CA ARG A 66 -16.57 4.65 3.84
C ARG A 66 -15.85 3.36 3.44
N LYS A 67 -16.53 2.42 2.77
CA LYS A 67 -15.87 1.50 1.84
C LYS A 67 -15.73 2.19 0.49
N ALA A 68 -14.59 2.03 -0.18
CA ALA A 68 -14.34 2.70 -1.45
C ALA A 68 -13.58 1.82 -2.44
N THR A 69 -13.96 1.90 -3.72
CA THR A 69 -13.20 1.34 -4.83
C THR A 69 -12.61 2.48 -5.67
N TYR A 70 -11.30 2.45 -5.85
CA TYR A 70 -10.52 3.39 -6.65
C TYR A 70 -9.98 2.68 -7.89
N ARG A 71 -10.05 3.36 -9.04
CA ARG A 71 -9.54 2.86 -10.32
C ARG A 71 -8.55 3.85 -10.88
N PHE A 72 -7.34 3.36 -11.11
CA PHE A 72 -6.22 4.15 -11.60
C PHE A 72 -5.80 3.68 -12.98
N LEU A 73 -5.41 4.61 -13.82
CA LEU A 73 -4.80 4.35 -15.12
C LEU A 73 -3.29 4.51 -14.96
N LEU A 74 -2.54 3.47 -15.31
CA LEU A 74 -1.08 3.51 -15.39
C LEU A 74 -0.68 4.32 -16.62
N LEU A 75 0.25 5.27 -16.43
CA LEU A 75 0.78 6.10 -17.51
C LEU A 75 1.93 5.41 -18.26
N GLN A 76 2.43 4.30 -17.70
CA GLN A 76 3.50 3.49 -18.27
C GLN A 76 3.31 2.00 -17.94
N SER A 77 3.79 1.14 -18.83
CA SER A 77 3.86 -0.31 -18.58
C SER A 77 4.95 -0.62 -17.55
N GLY A 78 4.80 -1.72 -16.82
CA GLY A 78 5.76 -2.12 -15.80
C GLY A 78 5.77 -3.61 -15.50
N THR A 79 6.79 -4.05 -14.77
CA THR A 79 6.93 -5.43 -14.30
C THR A 79 5.95 -5.74 -13.16
N ALA A 80 5.76 -7.01 -12.84
CA ALA A 80 4.94 -7.43 -11.68
C ALA A 80 5.46 -6.84 -10.35
N THR A 81 6.79 -6.69 -10.21
CA THR A 81 7.40 -6.06 -9.04
C THR A 81 7.05 -4.57 -8.96
N ALA A 82 7.17 -3.83 -10.06
CA ALA A 82 6.78 -2.42 -10.11
C ALA A 82 5.28 -2.23 -9.86
N LEU A 83 4.43 -3.10 -10.42
CA LEU A 83 2.99 -3.11 -10.14
C LEU A 83 2.69 -3.37 -8.66
N SER A 84 3.39 -4.31 -8.02
CA SER A 84 3.22 -4.63 -6.60
C SER A 84 3.64 -3.46 -5.72
N LYS A 85 4.78 -2.82 -6.03
CA LYS A 85 5.27 -1.61 -5.35
C LYS A 85 4.25 -0.47 -5.48
N THR A 86 3.79 -0.20 -6.69
CA THR A 86 2.77 0.81 -6.99
C THR A 86 1.49 0.58 -6.21
N MET A 87 0.96 -0.65 -6.24
CA MET A 87 -0.27 -1.00 -5.53
C MET A 87 -0.11 -0.83 -4.00
N ARG A 88 1.03 -1.23 -3.44
CA ARG A 88 1.29 -1.05 -2.01
C ARG A 88 1.30 0.43 -1.64
N GLU A 89 2.01 1.26 -2.40
CA GLU A 89 2.05 2.71 -2.15
C GLU A 89 0.67 3.36 -2.30
N VAL A 90 -0.12 2.94 -3.29
CA VAL A 90 -1.52 3.39 -3.45
C VAL A 90 -2.35 3.05 -2.22
N LEU A 91 -2.35 1.79 -1.79
CA LEU A 91 -3.15 1.34 -0.64
C LEU A 91 -2.71 2.02 0.66
N ASP A 92 -1.40 2.14 0.88
CA ASP A 92 -0.83 2.84 2.04
C ASP A 92 -1.13 4.34 2.01
N SER A 93 -1.20 4.95 0.83
CA SER A 93 -1.59 6.34 0.66
C SER A 93 -3.08 6.54 0.96
N LEU A 94 -3.94 5.68 0.41
CA LEU A 94 -5.39 5.74 0.65
C LEU A 94 -5.73 5.62 2.14
N GLY A 95 -5.15 4.64 2.84
CA GLY A 95 -5.39 4.44 4.28
C GLY A 95 -4.86 5.57 5.17
N ARG A 96 -3.86 6.34 4.70
CA ARG A 96 -3.31 7.51 5.42
C ARG A 96 -4.05 8.80 5.11
N ALA A 97 -4.39 9.04 3.84
CA ALA A 97 -4.96 10.29 3.38
C ALA A 97 -6.42 10.46 3.81
N ASP A 98 -7.22 9.39 3.72
CA ASP A 98 -8.62 9.42 4.13
C ASP A 98 -8.80 8.65 5.44
N THR A 99 -8.83 9.40 6.55
CA THR A 99 -8.99 8.84 7.89
C THR A 99 -10.39 8.29 8.14
N ALA A 100 -11.37 8.55 7.27
CA ALA A 100 -12.71 8.00 7.37
C ALA A 100 -12.83 6.61 6.72
N LEU A 101 -11.95 6.24 5.77
CA LEU A 101 -12.00 4.95 5.08
C LEU A 101 -11.92 3.76 6.05
N VAL A 102 -12.87 2.83 5.94
CA VAL A 102 -12.87 1.59 6.74
C VAL A 102 -12.25 0.43 5.97
N ALA A 103 -12.38 0.45 4.65
CA ALA A 103 -11.69 -0.43 3.72
C ALA A 103 -11.59 0.23 2.34
N ALA A 104 -10.56 -0.12 1.58
CA ALA A 104 -10.34 0.39 0.24
C ALA A 104 -9.95 -0.73 -0.71
N ARG A 105 -10.49 -0.70 -1.93
CA ARG A 105 -10.08 -1.54 -3.04
C ARG A 105 -9.49 -0.65 -4.11
N ALA A 106 -8.34 -1.03 -4.66
CA ALA A 106 -7.70 -0.31 -5.75
C ALA A 106 -7.54 -1.25 -6.94
N VAL A 107 -7.76 -0.73 -8.15
CA VAL A 107 -7.53 -1.46 -9.40
C VAL A 107 -6.65 -0.61 -10.30
N LEU A 108 -5.53 -1.18 -10.73
CA LEU A 108 -4.61 -0.57 -11.69
C LEU A 108 -4.94 -1.07 -13.08
N TYR A 109 -5.18 -0.14 -14.00
CA TYR A 109 -5.47 -0.42 -15.40
C TYR A 109 -4.33 0.05 -16.29
N GLU A 110 -4.13 -0.65 -17.41
CA GLU A 110 -3.21 -0.25 -18.49
C GLU A 110 -4.04 0.04 -19.74
N TYR A 111 -3.69 1.12 -20.45
CA TYR A 111 -4.21 1.37 -21.79
C TYR A 111 -3.38 0.59 -22.82
N ARG A 112 -4.03 -0.28 -23.60
CA ARG A 112 -3.41 -0.98 -24.72
C ARG A 112 -4.00 -0.48 -26.04
N PRO A 113 -3.19 0.19 -26.89
CA PRO A 113 -3.61 0.55 -28.23
C PRO A 113 -4.01 -0.71 -29.01
N THR A 114 -5.17 -0.66 -29.68
CA THR A 114 -5.62 -1.72 -30.60
C THR A 114 -5.64 -1.26 -32.05
N GLY A 115 -5.31 0.02 -32.29
CA GLY A 115 -5.25 0.63 -33.62
C GLY A 115 -5.11 2.16 -33.53
N PRO A 116 -5.15 2.88 -34.67
CA PRO A 116 -4.86 4.32 -34.73
C PRO A 116 -5.83 5.23 -33.97
N ARG A 117 -7.05 4.76 -33.67
CA ARG A 117 -8.11 5.53 -33.00
C ARG A 117 -8.79 4.78 -31.86
N GLY A 118 -8.17 3.71 -31.37
CA GLY A 118 -8.81 2.84 -30.40
C GLY A 118 -7.80 2.10 -29.55
N GLY A 119 -8.22 1.86 -28.31
CA GLY A 119 -7.50 1.01 -27.39
C GLY A 119 -8.45 0.45 -26.34
N LYS A 120 -7.92 -0.47 -25.55
CA LYS A 120 -8.63 -1.11 -24.46
C LYS A 120 -7.96 -0.75 -23.14
N VAL A 121 -8.78 -0.47 -22.14
CA VAL A 121 -8.34 -0.34 -20.76
C VAL A 121 -8.46 -1.71 -20.11
N LEU A 122 -7.33 -2.31 -19.75
CA LEU A 122 -7.26 -3.67 -19.21
C LEU A 122 -6.74 -3.65 -17.77
N PRO A 123 -7.36 -4.39 -16.84
CA PRO A 123 -6.86 -4.45 -15.47
C PRO A 123 -5.52 -5.21 -15.45
N ARG A 124 -4.56 -4.72 -14.67
CA ARG A 124 -3.22 -5.31 -14.50
C ARG A 124 -2.97 -5.82 -13.10
N ALA A 125 -3.48 -5.11 -12.10
CA ALA A 125 -3.46 -5.56 -10.72
C ALA A 125 -4.69 -5.04 -9.99
N TRP A 126 -5.10 -5.74 -8.95
CA TRP A 126 -6.05 -5.24 -7.98
C TRP A 126 -5.55 -5.53 -6.56
N GLY A 127 -5.96 -4.70 -5.61
CA GLY A 127 -5.56 -4.88 -4.23
C GLY A 127 -6.58 -4.32 -3.25
N GLU A 128 -6.46 -4.77 -2.02
CA GLU A 128 -7.38 -4.43 -0.94
C GLU A 128 -6.60 -4.03 0.29
N TRP A 129 -7.02 -2.91 0.89
CA TRP A 129 -6.67 -2.50 2.24
C TRP A 129 -7.90 -2.72 3.10
N VAL A 130 -7.87 -3.76 3.93
CA VAL A 130 -9.05 -4.28 4.64
C VAL A 130 -8.72 -4.61 6.09
N PRO A 131 -9.70 -4.57 7.00
CA PRO A 131 -9.51 -5.08 8.36
C PRO A 131 -9.37 -6.62 8.35
N PRO A 132 -9.04 -7.24 9.49
CA PRO A 132 -8.79 -8.69 9.56
C PRO A 132 -9.98 -9.55 9.13
N GLU A 133 -11.20 -9.03 9.28
CA GLU A 133 -12.46 -9.67 8.86
C GLU A 133 -12.68 -9.62 7.33
N GLY A 134 -11.83 -8.90 6.60
CA GLY A 134 -11.93 -8.73 5.16
C GLY A 134 -12.91 -7.64 4.75
N TRP A 135 -13.18 -7.59 3.44
CA TRP A 135 -14.02 -6.57 2.81
C TRP A 135 -15.47 -6.57 3.34
N ASP A 136 -16.09 -7.76 3.40
CA ASP A 136 -17.50 -7.90 3.79
C ASP A 136 -17.70 -7.69 5.30
N GLY A 137 -16.66 -7.94 6.11
CA GLY A 137 -16.66 -7.70 7.54
C GLY A 137 -16.24 -6.28 7.95
N ALA A 138 -15.98 -5.39 7.00
CA ALA A 138 -15.56 -4.02 7.29
C ALA A 138 -16.73 -3.19 7.83
N SER A 139 -16.52 -2.56 8.98
CA SER A 139 -17.50 -1.73 9.68
C SER A 139 -16.87 -0.40 10.11
N ALA A 140 -17.67 0.52 10.65
CA ALA A 140 -17.18 1.80 11.16
C ALA A 140 -16.05 1.64 12.19
N ASP A 141 -16.10 0.59 13.02
CA ASP A 141 -15.09 0.32 14.06
C ASP A 141 -13.78 -0.23 13.49
N SER A 142 -13.82 -0.81 12.27
CA SER A 142 -12.65 -1.37 11.60
C SER A 142 -11.52 -0.36 11.45
N ARG A 143 -11.83 0.93 11.30
CA ARG A 143 -10.84 2.00 11.12
C ARG A 143 -9.78 2.06 12.23
N ARG A 144 -10.16 1.74 13.47
CA ARG A 144 -9.28 1.85 14.65
C ARG A 144 -8.37 0.63 14.82
N ARG A 145 -8.54 -0.39 13.99
CA ARG A 145 -7.79 -1.64 14.07
C ARG A 145 -6.66 -1.63 13.03
N PHE A 146 -5.82 -2.65 13.08
CA PHE A 146 -4.83 -2.86 12.03
C PHE A 146 -5.52 -3.33 10.74
N HIS A 147 -4.92 -2.99 9.60
CA HIS A 147 -5.36 -3.42 8.28
C HIS A 147 -4.32 -4.32 7.63
N ARG A 148 -4.79 -5.12 6.67
CA ARG A 148 -3.97 -5.96 5.81
C ARG A 148 -4.08 -5.47 4.38
N SER A 149 -2.98 -5.60 3.64
CA SER A 149 -2.93 -5.29 2.22
C SER A 149 -2.78 -6.58 1.42
N TYR A 150 -3.75 -6.87 0.57
CA TYR A 150 -3.71 -7.98 -0.39
C TYR A 150 -3.48 -7.42 -1.79
N ILE A 151 -2.61 -8.05 -2.58
CA ILE A 151 -2.28 -7.61 -3.94
C ILE A 151 -2.34 -8.82 -4.86
N TYR A 152 -3.06 -8.65 -5.96
CA TYR A 152 -3.32 -9.67 -6.96
C TYR A 152 -3.00 -9.13 -8.35
N HIS A 153 -2.44 -9.97 -9.20
CA HIS A 153 -2.07 -9.61 -10.57
C HIS A 153 -2.99 -10.30 -11.57
N PHE A 154 -3.32 -9.59 -12.65
CA PHE A 154 -3.97 -10.19 -13.81
C PHE A 154 -2.92 -10.63 -14.82
N ASP A 155 -3.10 -11.83 -15.38
CA ASP A 155 -2.25 -12.30 -16.46
C ASP A 155 -2.46 -11.38 -17.69
N PRO A 156 -1.39 -10.81 -18.27
CA PRO A 156 -1.48 -9.99 -19.48
C PRO A 156 -2.10 -10.69 -20.70
N GLY A 157 -2.26 -12.02 -20.69
CA GLY A 157 -2.92 -12.83 -21.72
C GLY A 157 -4.38 -13.19 -21.42
N TRP A 158 -4.94 -12.80 -20.27
CA TRP A 158 -6.32 -13.11 -19.87
C TRP A 158 -7.33 -12.18 -20.56
N SER A 159 -7.32 -12.12 -21.89
CA SER A 159 -8.51 -11.70 -22.64
C SER A 159 -9.44 -12.89 -22.76
N ARG A 160 -10.72 -12.73 -22.43
CA ARG A 160 -11.82 -13.72 -22.53
C ARG A 160 -12.09 -14.30 -23.95
N SER A 161 -11.10 -14.40 -24.83
CA SER A 161 -11.23 -15.02 -26.15
C SER A 161 -11.32 -16.56 -26.11
N SER A 162 -11.15 -17.21 -24.95
CA SER A 162 -11.17 -18.67 -24.81
C SER A 162 -12.48 -19.28 -24.28
N HIS A 163 -13.57 -18.53 -24.16
CA HIS A 163 -14.87 -19.06 -23.66
C HIS A 163 -16.06 -18.86 -24.63
N GLY A 164 -15.79 -18.78 -25.94
CA GLY A 164 -16.84 -18.58 -26.96
C GLY A 164 -16.74 -19.44 -28.22
N ALA A 165 -15.92 -20.49 -28.23
CA ALA A 165 -15.69 -21.31 -29.43
C ALA A 165 -15.85 -22.82 -29.20
N SER A 166 -16.78 -23.25 -28.33
CA SER A 166 -17.09 -24.67 -28.12
C SER A 166 -18.58 -25.03 -28.26
N GLU A 167 -19.44 -24.11 -28.69
CA GLU A 167 -20.91 -24.33 -28.75
C GLU A 167 -21.47 -24.24 -30.19
N ALA A 168 -20.71 -24.72 -31.18
CA ALA A 168 -21.19 -24.77 -32.57
C ALA A 168 -20.82 -26.05 -33.35
N ALA A 169 -20.40 -27.13 -32.67
CA ALA A 169 -19.93 -28.35 -33.35
C ALA A 169 -20.55 -29.67 -32.84
N GLN A 170 -21.70 -29.64 -32.16
CA GLN A 170 -22.48 -30.85 -31.84
C GLN A 170 -23.95 -30.60 -32.12
N GLY A 171 -24.33 -30.79 -33.37
CA GLY A 171 -25.70 -30.57 -33.84
C GLY A 171 -25.84 -30.83 -35.33
N ARG A 172 -25.40 -32.01 -35.78
CA ARG A 172 -25.88 -32.69 -36.99
C ARG A 172 -25.83 -34.18 -36.77
#